data_AF-A0A9Q1EL77-F1
#
_entry.id   AF-A0A9Q1EL77-F1
#
_cell.length_a   1.000
_cell.length_b   1.000
_cell.length_c   1.000
_cell.angle_alpha   90.00
_cell.angle_beta   90.00
_cell.angle_gamma   90.00
#
_symmetry.space_group_name_H-M   'P 1'
#
loop_
_entity.id
_entity.type
_entity.pdbx_description
1 polymer ?
#
loop_
_entity_poly.entity_id
_entity_poly.type
_entity_poly.pdbx_seq_one_letter_code
_entity_poly.pdbx_strand_id
1 'polypeptide(L)'
;MKVKMMILLFQILAISTLKLVSALDISDKHLENVAVRGTATQSTLLRSTDGLYGHADNAIDGNRDSTFIHASCSHTNNDANPWWRVDLLEEYVVASVTITGLVDCCAERINGAEIHIGNSLVNNGIDNQQMKVKMMILLFQILAISTLKLVSALDISDKRLENVALRGRPASRPFWRSEQSVYSHAGNSIDGNRDSNLIHGSCSITHNDANPWWRVDLLEEYVVASVTITNRGDCVVCATWIIGAQITIGDSLENNGIDNPQCSVVSSLAAGETKTFQCDVPLSGRYVTVYLPRRDYLEICEVEVNAWVPAA
;
A
#
# COMPACT_ATOMS: atom_id res chain seq x y z
N MET A 1 -64.08 -16.99 11.73
CA MET A 1 -63.20 -18.19 11.85
C MET A 1 -61.85 -17.67 12.37
N LYS A 2 -61.26 -18.06 13.51
CA LYS A 2 -61.02 -19.42 14.09
C LYS A 2 -60.39 -20.31 13.02
N VAL A 3 -59.16 -20.80 13.15
CA VAL A 3 -58.59 -21.54 14.30
C VAL A 3 -57.38 -20.82 14.95
N LYS A 4 -56.90 -21.35 16.08
CA LYS A 4 -55.83 -20.87 16.98
C LYS A 4 -55.04 -22.11 17.47
N MET A 5 -53.84 -21.91 18.07
CA MET A 5 -53.05 -22.93 18.80
C MET A 5 -52.42 -24.05 17.92
N MET A 6 -51.38 -24.79 18.37
CA MET A 6 -50.66 -24.73 19.66
C MET A 6 -49.14 -24.92 19.54
N ILE A 7 -48.43 -24.39 20.55
CA ILE A 7 -47.03 -24.69 20.90
C ILE A 7 -46.85 -26.18 21.25
N LEU A 8 -45.66 -26.72 20.97
CA LEU A 8 -45.10 -27.83 21.77
C LEU A 8 -43.71 -27.44 22.28
N LEU A 9 -43.44 -27.77 23.55
CA LEU A 9 -42.24 -27.41 24.31
C LEU A 9 -41.82 -28.64 25.12
N PHE A 10 -40.51 -28.90 25.24
CA PHE A 10 -39.76 -29.65 26.28
C PHE A 10 -38.40 -30.02 25.65
N GLN A 11 -37.34 -29.24 25.87
CA GLN A 11 -36.41 -29.35 27.00
C GLN A 11 -35.67 -30.70 27.12
N ILE A 12 -34.36 -30.67 26.84
CA ILE A 12 -33.34 -31.47 27.52
C ILE A 12 -32.31 -30.46 28.06
N LEU A 13 -31.73 -30.73 29.23
CA LEU A 13 -30.80 -29.80 29.90
C LEU A 13 -29.41 -29.74 29.24
N ALA A 14 -28.70 -28.65 29.54
CA ALA A 14 -27.40 -28.33 28.95
C ALA A 14 -26.30 -29.36 29.25
N ILE A 15 -25.39 -29.50 28.30
CA ILE A 15 -23.95 -29.63 28.60
C ILE A 15 -23.30 -28.29 28.26
N SER A 16 -22.32 -27.90 29.08
CA SER A 16 -21.66 -26.60 29.07
C SER A 16 -20.71 -26.38 27.88
N THR A 17 -20.22 -25.13 27.76
CA THR A 17 -19.06 -24.75 26.94
C THR A 17 -19.15 -25.04 25.45
N LEU A 18 -20.18 -24.49 24.79
CA LEU A 18 -19.92 -23.79 23.52
C LEU A 18 -20.08 -22.29 23.78
N LYS A 19 -18.95 -21.56 23.84
CA LYS A 19 -19.00 -20.13 23.53
C LYS A 19 -19.35 -20.08 22.05
N LEU A 20 -20.58 -19.70 21.73
CA LEU A 20 -20.85 -19.11 20.43
C LEU A 20 -20.16 -17.73 20.45
N VAL A 21 -18.86 -17.73 20.15
CA VAL A 21 -18.19 -16.54 19.67
C VAL A 21 -18.96 -16.16 18.41
N SER A 22 -19.83 -15.15 18.52
CA SER A 22 -20.27 -14.40 17.35
C SER A 22 -19.02 -14.10 16.55
N ALA A 23 -18.97 -14.58 15.31
CA ALA A 23 -17.78 -14.44 14.48
C ALA A 23 -17.32 -12.99 14.56
N LEU A 24 -16.07 -12.76 14.96
CA LEU A 24 -15.53 -11.41 14.88
C LEU A 24 -15.55 -11.06 13.40
N ASP A 25 -16.26 -10.00 13.04
CA ASP A 25 -16.23 -9.44 11.70
C ASP A 25 -14.82 -8.88 11.45
N ILE A 26 -13.93 -9.72 10.92
CA ILE A 26 -12.63 -9.31 10.38
C ILE A 26 -12.89 -8.66 9.01
N SER A 27 -13.67 -7.58 9.01
CA SER A 27 -14.27 -6.95 7.81
C SER A 27 -14.62 -5.46 8.00
N ASP A 28 -13.83 -4.71 8.77
CA ASP A 28 -13.71 -3.25 8.67
C ASP A 28 -12.30 -2.86 9.17
N LYS A 29 -11.34 -2.82 8.24
CA LYS A 29 -9.95 -2.35 8.44
C LYS A 29 -9.69 -1.21 7.44
N HIS A 30 -8.67 -0.38 7.70
CA HIS A 30 -8.93 1.06 7.75
C HIS A 30 -7.67 1.94 7.53
N LEU A 31 -7.85 3.27 7.33
CA LEU A 31 -6.81 4.33 7.26
C LEU A 31 -7.30 5.73 7.78
N GLU A 32 -7.29 6.02 9.10
CA GLU A 32 -7.86 7.27 9.69
C GLU A 32 -7.07 8.53 9.35
N ASN A 33 -7.74 9.68 9.43
CA ASN A 33 -7.02 10.95 9.60
C ASN A 33 -6.48 11.09 11.04
N VAL A 34 -5.37 10.43 11.37
CA VAL A 34 -4.72 10.58 12.69
C VAL A 34 -4.13 11.96 12.93
N ALA A 35 -3.99 12.80 11.90
CA ALA A 35 -3.53 14.17 12.09
C ALA A 35 -4.45 14.96 13.04
N VAL A 36 -5.76 14.63 13.12
CA VAL A 36 -6.72 15.25 14.06
C VAL A 36 -6.47 14.91 15.54
N ARG A 37 -5.60 13.92 15.82
CA ARG A 37 -5.13 13.58 17.18
C ARG A 37 -3.75 14.18 17.48
N GLY A 38 -3.06 14.66 16.44
CA GLY A 38 -1.72 15.22 16.53
C GLY A 38 -1.72 16.66 17.04
N THR A 39 -0.52 17.24 17.13
CA THR A 39 -0.32 18.66 17.44
C THR A 39 0.30 19.35 16.23
N ALA A 40 -0.33 20.41 15.70
CA ALA A 40 0.18 21.10 14.53
C ALA A 40 1.06 22.30 14.90
N THR A 41 2.01 22.64 14.04
CA THR A 41 2.85 23.83 14.16
C THR A 41 3.42 24.24 12.79
N GLN A 42 3.85 25.50 12.66
CA GLN A 42 4.25 26.08 11.37
C GLN A 42 5.33 27.16 11.54
N SER A 43 6.05 27.48 10.46
CA SER A 43 7.22 28.38 10.47
C SER A 43 6.94 29.73 11.15
N THR A 44 5.81 30.35 10.80
CA THR A 44 5.31 31.59 11.37
C THR A 44 3.77 31.62 11.27
N LEU A 45 3.10 32.41 12.12
CA LEU A 45 1.68 32.76 11.94
C LEU A 45 1.56 34.07 11.17
N LEU A 46 0.62 34.16 10.22
CA LEU A 46 0.34 35.37 9.45
C LEU A 46 0.21 36.63 10.34
N ARG A 47 1.03 37.65 10.09
CA ARG A 47 1.07 38.90 10.87
C ARG A 47 0.08 39.95 10.36
N SER A 48 -1.20 39.57 10.24
CA SER A 48 -2.33 40.47 9.99
C SER A 48 -3.42 40.30 11.05
N THR A 49 -4.50 41.09 10.97
CA THR A 49 -5.75 40.89 11.74
C THR A 49 -6.37 39.51 11.52
N ASP A 50 -6.08 38.90 10.38
CA ASP A 50 -6.70 37.68 9.88
C ASP A 50 -5.85 36.44 10.25
N GLY A 51 -4.70 36.65 10.91
CA GLY A 51 -3.88 35.58 11.48
C GLY A 51 -4.60 34.72 12.52
N LEU A 52 -5.66 35.26 13.16
CA LEU A 52 -6.55 34.48 14.04
C LEU A 52 -7.31 33.36 13.31
N TYR A 53 -7.38 33.39 11.97
CA TYR A 53 -7.99 32.34 11.16
C TYR A 53 -6.97 31.37 10.54
N GLY A 54 -5.66 31.64 10.70
CA GLY A 54 -4.57 30.93 10.04
C GLY A 54 -3.69 30.05 10.93
N HIS A 55 -4.21 29.60 12.07
CA HIS A 55 -3.48 28.75 13.02
C HIS A 55 -3.12 27.38 12.41
N ALA A 56 -2.05 26.75 12.91
CA ALA A 56 -1.57 25.48 12.37
C ALA A 56 -2.60 24.35 12.54
N ASP A 57 -3.26 24.31 13.69
CA ASP A 57 -4.23 23.28 14.08
C ASP A 57 -5.50 23.29 13.22
N ASN A 58 -5.79 24.42 12.56
CA ASN A 58 -6.90 24.57 11.63
C ASN A 58 -6.77 23.66 10.39
N ALA A 59 -5.57 23.16 10.09
CA ALA A 59 -5.34 22.17 9.02
C ALA A 59 -5.56 20.71 9.47
N ILE A 60 -5.86 20.47 10.76
CA ILE A 60 -6.14 19.16 11.36
C ILE A 60 -7.44 19.16 12.20
N ASP A 61 -8.28 20.19 12.07
CA ASP A 61 -9.55 20.32 12.80
C ASP A 61 -10.61 19.27 12.42
N GLY A 62 -10.36 18.50 11.35
CA GLY A 62 -11.27 17.48 10.81
C GLY A 62 -12.30 18.01 9.81
N ASN A 63 -12.31 19.33 9.59
CA ASN A 63 -13.08 20.01 8.56
C ASN A 63 -12.23 20.17 7.28
N ARG A 64 -12.84 20.63 6.19
CA ARG A 64 -12.20 20.86 4.89
C ARG A 64 -12.75 22.13 4.23
N ASP A 65 -13.09 23.14 5.03
CA ASP A 65 -13.63 24.39 4.50
C ASP A 65 -12.50 25.23 3.89
N SER A 66 -12.51 25.30 2.57
CA SER A 66 -11.52 26.02 1.74
C SER A 66 -11.65 27.54 1.80
N THR A 67 -12.51 28.07 2.67
CA THR A 67 -12.75 29.50 2.87
C THR A 67 -11.93 30.01 4.05
N PHE A 68 -10.86 30.77 3.80
CA PHE A 68 -9.89 31.14 4.84
C PHE A 68 -10.51 31.78 6.11
N ILE A 69 -11.51 32.65 5.94
CA ILE A 69 -12.19 33.33 7.06
C ILE A 69 -13.09 32.41 7.93
N HIS A 70 -13.29 31.15 7.55
CA HIS A 70 -14.00 30.16 8.36
C HIS A 70 -13.07 29.40 9.34
N ALA A 71 -11.79 29.79 9.42
CA ALA A 71 -10.81 29.27 10.37
C ALA A 71 -10.51 27.76 10.27
N SER A 72 -10.69 27.16 9.09
CA SER A 72 -10.36 25.75 8.76
C SER A 72 -9.18 25.66 7.77
N CYS A 73 -8.24 26.59 7.88
CA CYS A 73 -7.06 26.72 7.04
C CYS A 73 -5.88 27.23 7.88
N SER A 74 -4.66 26.79 7.59
CA SER A 74 -3.42 27.37 8.13
C SER A 74 -2.85 28.45 7.20
N HIS A 75 -2.15 29.46 7.74
CA HIS A 75 -1.53 30.52 6.93
C HIS A 75 -0.27 31.08 7.58
N THR A 76 0.88 30.92 6.90
CA THR A 76 2.19 31.47 7.31
C THR A 76 2.35 32.93 6.87
N ASN A 77 3.46 33.58 7.24
CA ASN A 77 3.89 34.76 6.47
C ASN A 77 4.48 34.33 5.11
N ASN A 78 4.77 35.32 4.27
CA ASN A 78 5.55 35.14 3.04
C ASN A 78 7.06 34.96 3.37
N ASP A 79 7.35 33.90 4.12
CA ASP A 79 8.71 33.45 4.47
C ASP A 79 9.41 32.89 3.21
N ALA A 80 10.75 32.77 3.23
CA ALA A 80 11.49 32.23 2.09
C ALA A 80 11.32 30.71 1.89
N ASN A 81 11.17 29.97 2.99
CA ASN A 81 10.88 28.54 3.03
C ASN A 81 9.81 28.31 4.13
N PRO A 82 8.53 28.64 3.88
CA PRO A 82 7.47 28.40 4.85
C PRO A 82 7.23 26.90 5.00
N TRP A 83 6.90 26.45 6.21
CA TRP A 83 6.64 25.04 6.49
C TRP A 83 5.50 24.89 7.50
N TRP A 84 4.82 23.75 7.43
CA TRP A 84 3.80 23.31 8.38
C TRP A 84 4.07 21.84 8.70
N ARG A 85 3.86 21.43 9.95
CA ARG A 85 4.06 20.05 10.44
C ARG A 85 2.97 19.69 11.44
N VAL A 86 2.47 18.46 11.37
CA VAL A 86 1.79 17.80 12.49
C VAL A 86 2.73 16.80 13.13
N ASP A 87 2.80 16.82 14.46
CA ASP A 87 3.34 15.73 15.27
C ASP A 87 2.20 14.73 15.54
N LEU A 88 2.34 13.49 15.08
CA LEU A 88 1.31 12.45 15.23
C LEU A 88 1.34 11.76 16.61
N LEU A 89 2.27 12.13 17.49
CA LEU A 89 2.49 11.59 18.85
C LEU A 89 2.94 10.13 18.93
N GLU A 90 2.65 9.31 17.91
CA GLU A 90 3.00 7.90 17.79
C GLU A 90 3.52 7.58 16.37
N GLU A 91 4.11 6.39 16.17
CA GLU A 91 4.63 5.97 14.85
C GLU A 91 3.53 5.31 13.99
N TYR A 92 3.30 5.85 12.79
CA TYR A 92 2.23 5.43 11.87
C TYR A 92 2.75 5.13 10.46
N VAL A 93 2.27 4.06 9.80
CA VAL A 93 2.46 3.92 8.34
C VAL A 93 1.45 4.83 7.65
N VAL A 94 1.94 5.96 7.13
CA VAL A 94 1.12 6.91 6.38
C VAL A 94 0.87 6.38 4.97
N ALA A 95 -0.32 5.81 4.73
CA ALA A 95 -0.70 5.28 3.42
C ALA A 95 -1.09 6.36 2.40
N SER A 96 -1.54 7.54 2.86
CA SER A 96 -1.77 8.71 1.98
C SER A 96 -1.78 10.01 2.79
N VAL A 97 -1.59 11.14 2.10
CA VAL A 97 -1.79 12.49 2.64
C VAL A 97 -2.72 13.24 1.70
N THR A 98 -3.79 13.82 2.23
CA THR A 98 -4.72 14.68 1.48
C THR A 98 -4.51 16.13 1.90
N ILE A 99 -4.30 17.04 0.95
CA ILE A 99 -4.18 18.48 1.20
C ILE A 99 -5.36 19.18 0.52
N THR A 100 -6.10 19.98 1.28
CA THR A 100 -7.18 20.83 0.76
C THR A 100 -6.60 22.20 0.40
N GLY A 101 -6.74 22.62 -0.87
CA GLY A 101 -6.37 23.97 -1.30
C GLY A 101 -7.47 25.00 -1.04
N LEU A 102 -7.10 26.28 -0.94
CA LEU A 102 -8.04 27.40 -0.95
C LEU A 102 -8.78 27.44 -2.29
N VAL A 103 -10.08 27.75 -2.26
CA VAL A 103 -10.94 27.77 -3.46
C VAL A 103 -11.01 29.17 -4.11
N ASP A 104 -11.09 30.23 -3.31
CA ASP A 104 -11.43 31.56 -3.82
C ASP A 104 -10.24 32.29 -4.48
N CYS A 105 -9.02 32.09 -3.97
CA CYS A 105 -7.81 32.69 -4.53
C CYS A 105 -6.54 31.96 -4.07
N CYS A 106 -5.42 32.27 -4.74
CA CYS A 106 -4.07 31.92 -4.31
C CYS A 106 -3.75 30.43 -4.13
N ALA A 107 -4.55 29.54 -4.72
CA ALA A 107 -4.30 28.09 -4.75
C ALA A 107 -2.94 27.74 -5.37
N GLU A 108 -2.41 28.58 -6.28
CA GLU A 108 -1.11 28.38 -6.90
C GLU A 108 0.09 28.51 -5.95
N ARG A 109 -0.11 29.07 -4.75
CA ARG A 109 0.98 29.24 -3.76
C ARG A 109 1.49 27.93 -3.16
N ILE A 110 0.72 26.84 -3.26
CA ILE A 110 1.13 25.51 -2.79
C ILE A 110 1.80 24.68 -3.90
N ASN A 111 1.91 25.22 -5.13
CA ASN A 111 2.58 24.54 -6.24
C ASN A 111 4.07 24.36 -5.93
N GLY A 112 4.53 23.11 -5.94
CA GLY A 112 5.91 22.77 -5.57
C GLY A 112 6.13 22.59 -4.06
N ALA A 113 5.07 22.57 -3.25
CA ALA A 113 5.18 22.13 -1.85
C ALA A 113 5.63 20.67 -1.78
N GLU A 114 6.57 20.38 -0.87
CA GLU A 114 7.17 19.06 -0.67
C GLU A 114 6.63 18.43 0.62
N ILE A 115 6.39 17.11 0.63
CA ILE A 115 5.91 16.39 1.81
C ILE A 115 7.02 15.47 2.31
N HIS A 116 7.37 15.59 3.59
CA HIS A 116 8.41 14.79 4.24
C HIS A 116 7.81 14.00 5.40
N ILE A 117 8.12 12.71 5.49
CA ILE A 117 7.60 11.81 6.53
C ILE A 117 8.75 11.01 7.15
N GLY A 118 8.82 11.00 8.48
CA GLY A 118 9.80 10.26 9.25
C GLY A 118 9.96 10.82 10.66
N ASN A 119 10.72 10.09 11.49
CA ASN A 119 10.69 10.26 12.95
C ASN A 119 11.79 11.22 13.45
N SER A 120 12.45 11.95 12.54
CA SER A 120 13.46 12.96 12.87
C SER A 120 12.85 14.35 13.00
N LEU A 121 13.21 15.08 14.07
CA LEU A 121 12.90 16.51 14.25
C LEU A 121 14.04 17.43 13.79
N VAL A 122 15.14 16.88 13.26
CA VAL A 122 16.25 17.67 12.68
C VAL A 122 15.70 18.53 11.53
N ASN A 123 16.11 19.80 11.49
CA ASN A 123 15.63 20.79 10.51
C ASN A 123 14.09 20.86 10.43
N ASN A 124 13.40 20.84 11.58
CA ASN A 124 11.94 20.78 11.68
C ASN A 124 11.28 19.55 11.02
N GLY A 125 12.05 18.52 10.67
CA GLY A 125 11.59 17.33 9.96
C GLY A 125 11.71 17.39 8.44
N ILE A 126 12.26 18.47 7.88
CA ILE A 126 12.50 18.63 6.43
C ILE A 126 13.55 17.62 5.93
N ASP A 127 14.46 17.17 6.79
CA ASP A 127 15.51 16.21 6.43
C ASP A 127 15.00 14.74 6.39
N ASN A 128 13.72 14.49 6.66
CA ASN A 128 13.10 13.17 6.49
C ASN A 128 12.84 12.84 5.00
N GLN A 129 12.51 11.57 4.71
CA GLN A 129 12.28 11.12 3.34
C GLN A 129 11.15 11.90 2.66
N GLN A 130 11.47 12.45 1.49
CA GLN A 130 10.58 13.24 0.66
C GLN A 130 9.66 12.33 -0.16
N MET A 131 8.35 12.40 0.07
CA MET A 131 7.36 11.85 -0.85
C MET A 131 7.25 12.74 -2.10
N LYS A 132 7.63 12.20 -3.26
CA LYS A 132 7.47 12.87 -4.54
C LYS A 132 6.02 12.80 -5.01
N VAL A 133 5.20 13.75 -4.53
CA VAL A 133 3.80 13.90 -4.93
C VAL A 133 3.73 14.19 -6.44
N LYS A 134 3.47 13.15 -7.25
CA LYS A 134 2.99 13.33 -8.62
C LYS A 134 1.60 13.96 -8.55
N MET A 135 1.52 15.25 -8.85
CA MET A 135 0.31 16.09 -8.84
C MET A 135 -0.89 15.41 -9.53
N MET A 136 -1.74 14.74 -8.76
CA MET A 136 -2.84 13.94 -9.30
C MET A 136 -4.12 14.76 -9.48
N ILE A 137 -4.03 15.68 -10.45
CA ILE A 137 -5.12 16.34 -11.19
C ILE A 137 -6.01 17.31 -10.40
N LEU A 138 -5.89 18.57 -10.79
CA LEU A 138 -6.85 19.64 -10.55
C LEU A 138 -8.13 19.40 -11.36
N LEU A 139 -9.32 19.42 -10.75
CA LEU A 139 -10.57 19.87 -11.42
C LEU A 139 -11.74 20.03 -10.44
N PHE A 140 -12.49 21.13 -10.58
CA PHE A 140 -13.75 21.37 -9.89
C PHE A 140 -14.90 20.59 -10.53
N GLN A 141 -15.67 19.84 -9.74
CA GLN A 141 -17.13 19.77 -9.87
C GLN A 141 -17.76 19.30 -8.53
N ILE A 142 -19.05 19.61 -8.33
CA ILE A 142 -19.67 19.70 -7.00
C ILE A 142 -20.80 18.66 -6.83
N LEU A 143 -21.15 18.37 -5.57
CA LEU A 143 -22.40 17.78 -5.06
C LEU A 143 -22.57 16.24 -5.06
N ALA A 144 -22.03 15.66 -3.98
CA ALA A 144 -22.81 15.08 -2.85
C ALA A 144 -23.43 13.66 -2.91
N ILE A 145 -23.14 12.91 -1.82
CA ILE A 145 -23.90 11.76 -1.23
C ILE A 145 -23.83 10.46 -2.08
N SER A 146 -23.34 9.32 -1.57
CA SER A 146 -23.67 8.68 -0.28
C SER A 146 -22.56 7.84 0.38
N THR A 147 -22.40 8.00 1.70
CA THR A 147 -21.93 7.00 2.69
C THR A 147 -20.87 5.96 2.27
N LEU A 148 -19.60 6.37 2.29
CA LEU A 148 -18.46 5.56 2.71
C LEU A 148 -17.84 6.31 3.93
N LYS A 149 -17.71 5.79 5.16
CA LYS A 149 -17.59 4.41 5.67
C LYS A 149 -16.31 3.75 5.13
N LEU A 150 -15.26 3.46 5.91
CA LEU A 150 -14.93 3.77 7.32
C LEU A 150 -13.39 3.57 7.54
N VAL A 151 -12.78 4.15 8.58
CA VAL A 151 -11.32 4.16 8.88
C VAL A 151 -11.08 4.47 10.40
N SER A 152 -10.02 4.33 11.26
CA SER A 152 -8.69 3.72 11.72
C SER A 152 -7.30 3.62 11.00
N ALA A 153 -6.22 4.32 11.45
CA ALA A 153 -4.88 4.41 10.82
C ALA A 153 -3.88 3.36 11.32
N LEU A 154 -2.72 3.23 10.65
CA LEU A 154 -1.82 2.09 10.83
C LEU A 154 -0.77 2.31 11.94
N ASP A 155 -1.19 2.15 13.20
CA ASP A 155 -0.31 1.98 14.36
C ASP A 155 0.73 0.87 14.10
N ILE A 156 2.02 1.18 14.28
CA ILE A 156 3.15 0.27 14.04
C ILE A 156 3.55 -0.51 15.30
N SER A 157 3.17 -0.04 16.50
CA SER A 157 3.70 -0.55 17.76
C SER A 157 3.47 -2.06 18.00
N ASP A 158 2.39 -2.60 17.42
CA ASP A 158 2.01 -4.02 17.44
C ASP A 158 2.13 -4.69 16.06
N LYS A 159 3.15 -4.32 15.26
CA LYS A 159 3.33 -4.84 13.89
C LYS A 159 4.71 -5.40 13.59
N ARG A 160 4.74 -6.41 12.71
CA ARG A 160 5.95 -7.02 12.16
C ARG A 160 5.88 -7.09 10.64
N LEU A 161 7.04 -7.16 10.00
CA LEU A 161 7.14 -7.59 8.60
C LEU A 161 7.13 -9.12 8.54
N GLU A 162 6.34 -9.68 7.63
CA GLU A 162 6.32 -11.11 7.32
C GLU A 162 6.25 -11.32 5.81
N ASN A 163 6.84 -12.41 5.29
CA ASN A 163 6.64 -12.84 3.91
C ASN A 163 5.23 -13.43 3.75
N VAL A 164 4.27 -12.61 3.32
CA VAL A 164 2.87 -13.02 3.14
C VAL A 164 2.65 -13.81 1.84
N ALA A 165 3.62 -13.82 0.92
CA ALA A 165 3.52 -14.51 -0.36
C ALA A 165 3.33 -16.03 -0.19
N LEU A 166 3.94 -16.62 0.85
CA LEU A 166 3.84 -18.05 1.22
C LEU A 166 2.39 -18.56 1.42
N ARG A 167 1.44 -17.64 1.63
CA ARG A 167 0.01 -17.93 1.84
C ARG A 167 -0.83 -17.73 0.57
N GLY A 168 -0.25 -17.13 -0.45
CA GLY A 168 -0.93 -16.65 -1.65
C GLY A 168 -1.21 -17.73 -2.70
N ARG A 169 -1.79 -17.30 -3.81
CA ARG A 169 -2.05 -18.13 -5.00
C ARG A 169 -1.40 -17.49 -6.23
N PRO A 170 -0.27 -18.02 -6.69
CA PRO A 170 0.45 -17.48 -7.82
C PRO A 170 -0.14 -17.98 -9.14
N ALA A 171 -0.14 -17.09 -10.12
CA ALA A 171 -0.59 -17.33 -11.47
C ALA A 171 0.41 -16.70 -12.45
N SER A 172 0.66 -17.40 -13.54
CA SER A 172 1.37 -16.90 -14.72
C SER A 172 0.82 -17.63 -15.94
N ARG A 173 1.23 -17.24 -17.15
CA ARG A 173 0.92 -18.04 -18.33
C ARG A 173 1.94 -19.19 -18.47
N PRO A 174 1.52 -20.47 -18.35
CA PRO A 174 2.46 -21.59 -18.25
C PRO A 174 3.32 -21.80 -19.51
N PHE A 175 4.57 -22.20 -19.28
CA PHE A 175 5.58 -22.48 -20.30
C PHE A 175 5.41 -23.88 -20.92
N TRP A 176 4.77 -23.95 -22.09
CA TRP A 176 4.44 -25.21 -22.78
C TRP A 176 5.54 -25.77 -23.70
N ARG A 177 6.79 -25.91 -23.22
CA ARG A 177 7.85 -26.64 -23.96
C ARG A 177 8.76 -27.47 -23.05
N SER A 178 9.12 -28.66 -23.55
CA SER A 178 10.09 -29.62 -22.99
C SER A 178 9.78 -30.16 -21.59
N GLU A 179 10.60 -31.11 -21.14
CA GLU A 179 10.57 -31.70 -19.78
C GLU A 179 10.72 -30.65 -18.67
N GLN A 180 11.32 -29.49 -18.98
CA GLN A 180 11.49 -28.38 -18.04
C GLN A 180 10.16 -27.74 -17.59
N SER A 181 9.08 -27.94 -18.34
CA SER A 181 7.72 -27.49 -17.98
C SER A 181 7.19 -28.09 -16.67
N VAL A 182 7.74 -29.23 -16.21
CA VAL A 182 7.37 -29.88 -14.94
C VAL A 182 7.97 -29.16 -13.72
N TYR A 183 9.09 -28.47 -13.90
CA TYR A 183 9.86 -27.82 -12.81
C TYR A 183 9.59 -26.31 -12.70
N SER A 184 8.73 -25.75 -13.53
CA SER A 184 8.60 -24.30 -13.77
C SER A 184 7.21 -23.70 -13.45
N HIS A 185 6.46 -24.33 -12.54
CA HIS A 185 5.13 -23.87 -12.14
C HIS A 185 5.19 -22.53 -11.38
N ALA A 186 4.15 -21.69 -11.54
CA ALA A 186 4.05 -20.40 -10.83
C ALA A 186 4.09 -20.54 -9.28
N GLY A 187 3.68 -21.70 -8.75
CA GLY A 187 3.75 -22.08 -7.33
C GLY A 187 5.17 -22.05 -6.76
N ASN A 188 6.16 -22.33 -7.60
CA ASN A 188 7.55 -22.56 -7.23
C ASN A 188 8.31 -21.27 -6.89
N SER A 189 7.63 -20.11 -6.91
CA SER A 189 8.20 -18.79 -6.57
C SER A 189 7.48 -18.11 -5.42
N ILE A 190 6.83 -18.90 -4.56
CA ILE A 190 6.41 -18.55 -3.20
C ILE A 190 6.56 -19.76 -2.26
N ASP A 191 7.44 -20.72 -2.58
CA ASP A 191 7.50 -22.01 -1.88
C ASP A 191 8.36 -21.96 -0.59
N GLY A 192 9.03 -20.82 -0.34
CA GLY A 192 9.94 -20.61 0.79
C GLY A 192 11.38 -21.04 0.51
N ASN A 193 11.70 -21.49 -0.71
CA ASN A 193 13.02 -22.02 -1.08
C ASN A 193 13.69 -21.19 -2.19
N ARG A 194 14.67 -20.36 -1.80
CA ARG A 194 15.49 -19.55 -2.71
C ARG A 194 16.52 -20.37 -3.54
N ASP A 195 16.23 -21.62 -3.89
CA ASP A 195 17.13 -22.41 -4.73
C ASP A 195 17.05 -21.90 -6.17
N SER A 196 18.19 -21.38 -6.65
CA SER A 196 18.26 -20.71 -7.95
C SER A 196 18.54 -21.64 -9.13
N ASN A 197 18.60 -22.96 -8.92
CA ASN A 197 18.77 -23.94 -10.00
C ASN A 197 17.40 -24.43 -10.51
N LEU A 198 17.07 -24.11 -11.76
CA LEU A 198 15.79 -24.46 -12.38
C LEU A 198 15.40 -25.95 -12.23
N ILE A 199 16.36 -26.87 -12.37
CA ILE A 199 16.06 -28.32 -12.33
C ILE A 199 15.82 -28.87 -10.92
N HIS A 200 15.97 -28.05 -9.86
CA HIS A 200 15.60 -28.43 -8.50
C HIS A 200 14.11 -28.17 -8.20
N GLY A 201 13.42 -27.40 -9.04
CA GLY A 201 11.96 -27.22 -8.96
C GLY A 201 11.45 -26.03 -8.14
N SER A 202 12.33 -25.17 -7.60
CA SER A 202 11.97 -23.90 -6.93
C SER A 202 12.24 -22.67 -7.82
N CYS A 203 11.83 -22.76 -9.09
CA CYS A 203 11.69 -21.59 -9.95
C CYS A 203 10.43 -21.70 -10.82
N SER A 204 9.92 -20.56 -11.28
CA SER A 204 8.82 -20.46 -12.26
C SER A 204 9.30 -19.86 -13.58
N ILE A 205 8.70 -20.30 -14.69
CA ILE A 205 8.98 -19.80 -16.05
C ILE A 205 7.65 -19.51 -16.77
N THR A 206 7.58 -18.34 -17.40
CA THR A 206 6.48 -17.89 -18.24
C THR A 206 6.65 -18.31 -19.69
N HIS A 207 5.56 -18.31 -20.48
CA HIS A 207 5.70 -18.41 -21.94
C HIS A 207 6.36 -17.17 -22.56
N ASN A 208 7.08 -17.32 -23.67
CA ASN A 208 7.59 -16.18 -24.45
C ASN A 208 6.41 -15.45 -25.12
N ASP A 209 5.92 -14.42 -24.44
CA ASP A 209 4.82 -13.57 -24.86
C ASP A 209 5.27 -12.12 -24.98
N ALA A 210 4.41 -11.25 -25.51
CA ALA A 210 4.60 -9.81 -25.33
C ALA A 210 4.08 -9.46 -23.93
N ASN A 211 4.91 -8.85 -23.11
CA ASN A 211 4.64 -8.53 -21.70
C ASN A 211 4.32 -9.78 -20.84
N PRO A 212 5.26 -10.75 -20.71
CA PRO A 212 5.07 -11.89 -19.82
C PRO A 212 4.97 -11.41 -18.37
N TRP A 213 4.10 -12.05 -17.60
CA TRP A 213 3.79 -11.70 -16.22
C TRP A 213 3.67 -12.92 -15.32
N TRP A 214 4.02 -12.71 -14.07
CA TRP A 214 3.75 -13.58 -12.92
C TRP A 214 3.07 -12.71 -11.86
N ARG A 215 2.05 -13.24 -11.17
CA ARG A 215 1.29 -12.51 -10.14
C ARG A 215 0.93 -13.43 -9.00
N VAL A 216 1.07 -12.97 -7.75
CA VAL A 216 0.46 -13.61 -6.58
C VAL A 216 -0.81 -12.89 -6.15
N ASP A 217 -1.87 -13.67 -5.93
CA ASP A 217 -3.05 -13.27 -5.17
C ASP A 217 -2.78 -13.55 -3.69
N LEU A 218 -2.62 -12.50 -2.87
CA LEU A 218 -2.34 -12.61 -1.43
C LEU A 218 -3.58 -13.01 -0.60
N LEU A 219 -4.73 -13.26 -1.25
CA LEU A 219 -6.04 -13.62 -0.71
C LEU A 219 -6.77 -12.50 0.07
N GLU A 220 -6.02 -11.65 0.77
CA GLU A 220 -6.47 -10.42 1.43
C GLU A 220 -5.58 -9.23 1.01
N GLU A 221 -5.99 -8.01 1.35
CA GLU A 221 -5.24 -6.79 1.06
C GLU A 221 -4.11 -6.60 2.08
N TYR A 222 -2.90 -6.30 1.59
CA TYR A 222 -1.73 -6.07 2.44
C TYR A 222 -1.06 -4.72 2.14
N VAL A 223 -0.61 -4.03 3.19
CA VAL A 223 0.32 -2.89 3.07
C VAL A 223 1.72 -3.47 2.89
N VAL A 224 2.17 -3.56 1.64
CA VAL A 224 3.47 -4.07 1.25
C VAL A 224 4.54 -2.99 1.43
N ALA A 225 5.62 -3.34 2.13
CA ALA A 225 6.79 -2.48 2.29
C ALA A 225 7.84 -2.73 1.20
N SER A 226 8.06 -4.00 0.85
CA SER A 226 9.04 -4.38 -0.18
C SER A 226 8.78 -5.77 -0.76
N VAL A 227 9.35 -6.02 -1.94
CA VAL A 227 9.33 -7.34 -2.60
C VAL A 227 10.76 -7.83 -2.76
N THR A 228 11.09 -8.99 -2.19
CA THR A 228 12.38 -9.67 -2.44
C THR A 228 12.23 -10.62 -3.62
N ILE A 229 13.20 -10.62 -4.54
CA ILE A 229 13.21 -11.54 -5.69
C ILE A 229 14.55 -12.28 -5.72
N THR A 230 14.50 -13.61 -5.89
CA THR A 230 15.66 -14.46 -6.21
C THR A 230 15.68 -14.76 -7.71
N ASN A 231 16.80 -14.46 -8.38
CA ASN A 231 17.02 -14.76 -9.78
C ASN A 231 17.54 -16.19 -9.98
N ARG A 232 17.43 -16.70 -11.21
CA ARG A 232 18.01 -17.98 -11.62
C ARG A 232 19.55 -17.93 -11.63
N GLY A 233 20.18 -19.02 -11.18
CA GLY A 233 21.63 -19.14 -10.97
C GLY A 233 22.33 -20.13 -11.90
N ASP A 234 21.63 -21.18 -12.36
CA ASP A 234 22.24 -22.22 -13.23
C ASP A 234 22.55 -21.74 -14.65
N CYS A 235 22.02 -20.58 -15.07
CA CYS A 235 22.19 -20.03 -16.41
C CYS A 235 22.54 -18.54 -16.40
N VAL A 236 23.83 -18.22 -16.61
CA VAL A 236 24.36 -16.84 -16.63
C VAL A 236 23.70 -15.96 -17.70
N VAL A 237 23.31 -16.53 -18.85
CA VAL A 237 22.61 -15.79 -19.92
C VAL A 237 21.15 -15.54 -19.55
N CYS A 238 20.46 -16.57 -19.05
CA CYS A 238 19.03 -16.51 -18.68
C CYS A 238 18.78 -15.52 -17.53
N ALA A 239 19.72 -15.43 -16.59
CA ALA A 239 19.69 -14.46 -15.49
C ALA A 239 19.59 -12.99 -15.95
N THR A 240 19.94 -12.67 -17.20
CA THR A 240 19.79 -11.31 -17.75
C THR A 240 18.35 -10.99 -18.20
N TRP A 241 17.47 -11.99 -18.33
CA TRP A 241 16.13 -11.79 -18.88
C TRP A 241 15.19 -11.03 -17.91
N ILE A 242 15.39 -11.13 -16.60
CA ILE A 242 14.62 -10.36 -15.61
C ILE A 242 14.96 -8.85 -15.60
N ILE A 243 16.06 -8.44 -16.22
CA ILE A 243 16.50 -7.03 -16.20
C ILE A 243 15.49 -6.15 -16.94
N GLY A 244 15.00 -5.12 -16.24
CA GLY A 244 13.94 -4.22 -16.70
C GLY A 244 12.52 -4.70 -16.37
N ALA A 245 12.34 -5.81 -15.63
CA ALA A 245 11.04 -6.18 -15.08
C ALA A 245 10.54 -5.10 -14.10
N GLN A 246 9.23 -4.87 -14.09
CA GLN A 246 8.55 -3.96 -13.18
C GLN A 246 7.73 -4.75 -12.15
N ILE A 247 7.63 -4.19 -10.95
CA ILE A 247 6.85 -4.74 -9.84
C ILE A 247 5.68 -3.79 -9.60
N THR A 248 4.45 -4.27 -9.71
CA THR A 248 3.22 -3.49 -9.48
C THR A 248 2.38 -4.11 -8.36
N ILE A 249 1.71 -3.26 -7.58
CA ILE A 249 0.96 -3.66 -6.37
C ILE A 249 -0.38 -2.92 -6.35
N GLY A 250 -1.48 -3.65 -6.14
CA GLY A 250 -2.83 -3.09 -6.05
C GLY A 250 -3.92 -4.16 -6.14
N ASP A 251 -5.18 -3.73 -6.29
CA ASP A 251 -6.34 -4.62 -6.26
C ASP A 251 -7.00 -4.86 -7.63
N SER A 252 -6.50 -4.21 -8.69
CA SER A 252 -7.03 -4.44 -10.04
C SER A 252 -6.46 -5.73 -10.66
N LEU A 253 -7.34 -6.46 -11.36
CA LEU A 253 -6.98 -7.56 -12.27
C LEU A 253 -7.00 -7.13 -13.75
N GLU A 254 -7.31 -5.86 -14.04
CA GLU A 254 -7.21 -5.31 -15.39
C GLU A 254 -5.78 -5.45 -15.92
N ASN A 255 -5.65 -5.81 -17.19
CA ASN A 255 -4.37 -6.18 -17.82
C ASN A 255 -3.55 -7.19 -17.00
N ASN A 256 -4.22 -8.13 -16.30
CA ASN A 256 -3.60 -9.10 -15.38
C ASN A 256 -2.89 -8.48 -14.16
N GLY A 257 -3.25 -7.25 -13.77
CA GLY A 257 -2.64 -6.51 -12.66
C GLY A 257 -1.40 -5.69 -13.05
N ILE A 258 -1.04 -5.66 -14.33
CA ILE A 258 0.06 -4.84 -14.88
C ILE A 258 -0.20 -3.33 -14.70
N ASP A 259 -1.47 -2.91 -14.73
CA ASP A 259 -1.84 -1.49 -14.69
C ASP A 259 -1.98 -0.93 -13.25
N ASN A 260 -1.70 -1.75 -12.23
CA ASN A 260 -1.63 -1.31 -10.82
C ASN A 260 -0.42 -0.38 -10.56
N PRO A 261 -0.43 0.43 -9.47
CA PRO A 261 0.71 1.24 -9.05
C PRO A 261 2.06 0.51 -9.05
N GLN A 262 3.07 1.11 -9.69
CA GLN A 262 4.43 0.57 -9.75
C GLN A 262 5.16 0.76 -8.41
N CYS A 263 5.52 -0.34 -7.76
CA CYS A 263 6.41 -0.37 -6.59
C CYS A 263 7.85 -0.03 -6.99
N SER A 264 8.42 -0.79 -7.93
CA SER A 264 9.86 -0.73 -8.24
C SER A 264 10.20 -1.36 -9.60
N VAL A 265 11.48 -1.28 -10.00
CA VAL A 265 11.99 -1.83 -11.27
C VAL A 265 13.29 -2.62 -11.03
N VAL A 266 13.37 -3.81 -11.61
CA VAL A 266 14.54 -4.72 -11.56
C VAL A 266 15.66 -4.20 -12.47
N SER A 267 16.34 -3.14 -12.03
CA SER A 267 17.42 -2.49 -12.78
C SER A 267 18.72 -3.29 -12.82
N SER A 268 19.00 -4.08 -11.77
CA SER A 268 20.12 -5.02 -11.70
C SER A 268 19.78 -6.18 -10.78
N LEU A 269 20.04 -7.41 -11.24
CA LEU A 269 19.94 -8.64 -10.46
C LEU A 269 20.80 -9.72 -11.15
N ALA A 270 21.89 -10.15 -10.51
CA ALA A 270 22.83 -11.12 -11.07
C ALA A 270 22.31 -12.57 -10.99
N ALA A 271 23.03 -13.52 -11.60
CA ALA A 271 22.67 -14.93 -11.55
C ALA A 271 22.71 -15.47 -10.10
N GLY A 272 21.59 -16.02 -9.63
CA GLY A 272 21.41 -16.48 -8.26
C GLY A 272 21.35 -15.37 -7.19
N GLU A 273 21.38 -14.09 -7.58
CA GLU A 273 21.24 -12.98 -6.63
C GLU A 273 19.82 -12.96 -6.05
N THR A 274 19.74 -12.76 -4.73
CA THR A 274 18.48 -12.43 -4.04
C THR A 274 18.55 -10.99 -3.56
N LYS A 275 17.53 -10.19 -3.92
CA LYS A 275 17.55 -8.74 -3.68
C LYS A 275 16.18 -8.22 -3.31
N THR A 276 16.14 -7.32 -2.34
CA THR A 276 14.92 -6.66 -1.89
C THR A 276 14.72 -5.34 -2.62
N PHE A 277 13.59 -5.21 -3.30
CA PHE A 277 13.12 -4.01 -3.98
C PHE A 277 12.15 -3.29 -3.05
N GLN A 278 12.58 -2.16 -2.50
CA GLN A 278 11.71 -1.24 -1.77
C GLN A 278 10.77 -0.53 -2.75
N CYS A 279 9.55 -0.25 -2.32
CA CYS A 279 8.64 0.62 -3.05
C CYS A 279 8.92 2.09 -2.70
N ASP A 280 8.80 3.02 -3.65
CA ASP A 280 9.02 4.47 -3.41
C ASP A 280 8.07 5.05 -2.34
N VAL A 281 6.91 4.41 -2.13
CA VAL A 281 5.96 4.61 -1.03
C VAL A 281 5.40 3.24 -0.61
N PRO A 282 4.92 3.05 0.63
CA PRO A 282 4.16 1.86 1.01
C PRO A 282 2.92 1.72 0.11
N LEU A 283 2.73 0.56 -0.52
CA LEU A 283 1.58 0.29 -1.38
C LEU A 283 0.65 -0.72 -0.73
N SER A 284 -0.64 -0.38 -0.69
CA SER A 284 -1.68 -1.34 -0.32
C SER A 284 -2.13 -2.12 -1.56
N GLY A 285 -2.41 -3.41 -1.39
CA GLY A 285 -3.03 -4.22 -2.44
C GLY A 285 -3.04 -5.71 -2.13
N ARG A 286 -3.99 -6.41 -2.72
CA ARG A 286 -4.11 -7.87 -2.70
C ARG A 286 -3.25 -8.57 -3.76
N TYR A 287 -2.91 -7.89 -4.85
CA TYR A 287 -2.13 -8.48 -5.94
C TYR A 287 -0.74 -7.84 -6.05
N VAL A 288 0.30 -8.68 -6.09
CA VAL A 288 1.66 -8.29 -6.47
C VAL A 288 1.98 -8.94 -7.81
N THR A 289 2.26 -8.13 -8.83
CA THR A 289 2.58 -8.58 -10.19
C THR A 289 4.02 -8.21 -10.54
N VAL A 290 4.79 -9.18 -11.03
CA VAL A 290 6.07 -8.96 -11.69
C VAL A 290 5.85 -9.17 -13.17
N TYR A 291 6.15 -8.16 -13.99
CA TYR A 291 6.01 -8.26 -15.44
C TYR A 291 7.18 -7.62 -16.17
N LEU A 292 7.44 -8.05 -17.40
CA LEU A 292 8.58 -7.58 -18.18
C LEU A 292 8.07 -6.81 -19.42
N PRO A 293 8.33 -5.50 -19.58
CA PRO A 293 7.75 -4.66 -20.64
C PRO A 293 8.41 -4.86 -22.03
N ARG A 294 8.60 -6.11 -22.44
CA ARG A 294 9.08 -6.51 -23.78
C ARG A 294 8.59 -7.93 -24.12
N ARG A 295 9.00 -8.45 -25.29
CA ARG A 295 8.85 -9.87 -25.62
C ARG A 295 10.09 -10.64 -25.18
N ASP A 296 9.93 -11.52 -24.20
CA ASP A 296 11.01 -12.33 -23.61
C ASP A 296 10.42 -13.48 -22.78
N TYR A 297 11.26 -14.21 -22.05
CA TYR A 297 10.83 -15.02 -20.90
C TYR A 297 10.99 -14.22 -19.59
N LEU A 298 9.99 -14.27 -18.72
CA LEU A 298 10.15 -13.97 -17.30
C LEU A 298 10.42 -15.29 -16.57
N GLU A 299 11.61 -15.42 -16.00
CA GLU A 299 12.03 -16.49 -15.08
C GLU A 299 12.24 -15.88 -13.69
N ILE A 300 11.72 -16.51 -12.64
CA ILE A 300 11.91 -16.08 -11.25
C ILE A 300 12.10 -17.34 -10.39
N CYS A 301 13.02 -17.32 -9.43
CA CYS A 301 13.15 -18.45 -8.51
C CYS A 301 12.25 -18.26 -7.29
N GLU A 302 12.42 -17.22 -6.47
CA GLU A 302 11.53 -16.93 -5.33
C GLU A 302 11.03 -15.47 -5.34
N VAL A 303 9.80 -15.24 -4.86
CA VAL A 303 9.21 -13.91 -4.61
C VAL A 303 8.69 -13.82 -3.18
N GLU A 304 9.34 -13.01 -2.36
CA GLU A 304 8.90 -12.72 -0.99
C GLU A 304 8.18 -11.37 -0.97
N VAL A 305 6.95 -11.32 -0.47
CA VAL A 305 6.20 -10.07 -0.31
C VAL A 305 6.23 -9.71 1.17
N ASN A 306 7.05 -8.73 1.53
CA ASN A 306 7.23 -8.30 2.92
C ASN A 306 6.19 -7.23 3.26
N ALA A 307 5.19 -7.62 4.05
CA ALA A 307 4.06 -6.76 4.41
C ALA A 307 3.86 -6.63 5.93
N TRP A 308 3.20 -5.55 6.34
CA TRP A 308 2.97 -5.22 7.75
C TRP A 308 1.78 -5.97 8.36
N VAL A 309 2.07 -7.10 9.01
CA VAL A 309 1.08 -7.93 9.72
C VAL A 309 1.05 -7.58 11.22
N PRO A 310 -0.07 -7.83 11.93
CA PRO A 310 -0.09 -7.75 13.39
C PRO A 310 0.95 -8.67 14.04
N ALA A 311 1.39 -8.34 15.25
CA ALA A 311 2.12 -9.28 16.09
C ALA A 311 1.20 -10.46 16.55
N ALA A 312 1.78 -11.43 17.26
CA ALA A 312 1.15 -12.71 17.62
C ALA A 312 1.46 -13.10 19.06
#